data_AF-A0A2G6JWK4-F1
#
_entry.id   AF-A0A2G6JWK4-F1
#
_cell.length_a   1.000
_cell.length_b   1.000
_cell.length_c   1.000
_cell.angle_alpha   90.00
_cell.angle_beta   90.00
_cell.angle_gamma   90.00
#
_symmetry.space_group_name_H-M   'P 1'
#
loop_
_entity.id
_entity.type
_entity.pdbx_description
1 polymer ?
#
loop_
_entity_poly.entity_id
_entity_poly.type
_entity_poly.pdbx_seq_one_letter_code
_entity_poly.pdbx_strand_id
1 'polypeptide(L)'
;MDLRPVQFMTTAEQREYTVSVLQGFAERGLEVGLLDLENPDPGGAVTAIEMIGSIDLSLMVKTGVQWGLYGGAIAQLGTRHHHEKYLADARALRTLGCFAMTETGHGSDVMSIRTTATFDPDTDELVINTPDLSARKDYIGNAALHARTAVVFAQLVVGDQQHGVHAVLVPIRDSRGARPGITLSDCGRKGGLNGIDNGRIWFDHVRVPRTGLLDRYGSLEKDGNYSSPIDNPKRRFFTMVGTLVRGRVSVAGAALNAT
;
A
#
# COMPACT_ATOMS: atom_id res chain seq x y z
N MET A 1 9.57 19.66 -18.13
CA MET A 1 9.89 18.49 -17.31
C MET A 1 11.40 18.42 -17.29
N ASP A 2 12.01 18.60 -16.12
CA ASP A 2 13.47 18.55 -15.97
C ASP A 2 13.89 17.08 -15.86
N LEU A 3 14.66 16.57 -16.82
CA LEU A 3 15.10 15.17 -16.90
C LEU A 3 16.61 15.05 -16.58
N ARG A 4 17.12 15.87 -15.65
CA ARG A 4 18.54 15.83 -15.24
C ARG A 4 18.94 14.44 -14.70
N PRO A 5 20.20 14.00 -14.92
CA PRO A 5 20.68 12.73 -14.37
C PRO A 5 20.58 12.71 -12.84
N VAL A 6 19.75 11.81 -12.31
CA VAL A 6 19.54 11.63 -10.85
C VAL A 6 20.78 11.15 -10.09
N GLN A 7 21.81 10.69 -10.81
CA GLN A 7 23.05 10.13 -10.25
C GLN A 7 23.86 11.12 -9.41
N PHE A 8 23.69 12.42 -9.62
CA PHE A 8 24.38 13.47 -8.85
C PHE A 8 23.56 14.03 -7.70
N MET A 9 22.31 13.61 -7.55
CA MET A 9 21.42 14.05 -6.48
C MET A 9 21.66 13.23 -5.20
N THR A 10 21.59 13.90 -4.06
CA THR A 10 21.45 13.27 -2.74
C THR A 10 20.16 12.47 -2.63
N THR A 11 20.07 11.57 -1.64
CA THR A 11 18.83 10.79 -1.40
C THR A 11 17.61 11.69 -1.16
N ALA A 12 17.79 12.84 -0.48
CA ALA A 12 16.70 13.78 -0.23
C ALA A 12 16.21 14.41 -1.54
N GLU A 13 17.13 14.93 -2.35
CA GLU A 13 16.82 15.53 -3.65
C GLU A 13 16.15 14.53 -4.60
N GLN A 14 16.61 13.28 -4.64
CA GLN A 14 15.96 12.25 -5.47
C GLN A 14 14.51 12.00 -5.05
N ARG A 15 14.21 12.03 -3.74
CA ARG A 15 12.85 11.80 -3.23
C ARG A 15 11.92 12.97 -3.56
N GLU A 16 12.40 14.20 -3.39
CA GLU A 16 11.68 15.42 -3.77
C GLU A 16 11.43 15.47 -5.28
N TYR A 17 12.46 15.19 -6.08
CA TYR A 17 12.34 15.08 -7.53
C TYR A 17 11.29 14.04 -7.91
N THR A 18 11.41 12.81 -7.41
CA THR A 18 10.51 11.70 -7.80
C THR A 18 9.05 12.01 -7.48
N VAL A 19 8.76 12.57 -6.30
CA VAL A 19 7.37 12.90 -5.93
C VAL A 19 6.85 14.08 -6.74
N SER A 20 7.68 15.09 -7.03
CA SER A 20 7.28 16.26 -7.83
C SER A 20 6.95 15.87 -9.28
N VAL A 21 7.71 14.95 -9.86
CA VAL A 21 7.44 14.44 -11.21
C VAL A 21 6.13 13.64 -11.23
N LEU A 22 5.90 12.78 -10.23
CA LEU A 22 4.64 12.04 -10.10
C LEU A 22 3.43 12.97 -9.96
N GLN A 23 3.56 14.06 -9.20
CA GLN A 23 2.53 15.10 -9.10
C GLN A 23 2.27 15.76 -10.46
N GLY A 24 3.33 16.09 -11.19
CA GLY A 24 3.21 16.63 -12.55
C GLY A 24 2.50 15.69 -13.53
N PHE A 25 2.59 14.37 -13.34
CA PHE A 25 1.80 13.41 -14.13
C PHE A 25 0.32 13.49 -13.81
N ALA A 26 -0.05 13.47 -12.53
CA ALA A 26 -1.45 13.56 -12.11
C ALA A 26 -2.12 14.86 -12.55
N GLU A 27 -1.42 16.00 -12.47
CA GLU A 27 -1.93 17.30 -12.94
C GLU A 27 -2.24 17.33 -14.44
N ARG A 28 -1.57 16.49 -15.24
CA ARG A 28 -1.72 16.40 -16.70
C ARG A 28 -2.67 15.29 -17.14
N GLY A 29 -3.31 14.59 -16.19
CA GLY A 29 -4.15 13.43 -16.51
C GLY A 29 -3.36 12.24 -17.05
N LEU A 30 -2.06 12.15 -16.72
CA LEU A 30 -1.17 11.06 -17.12
C LEU A 30 -1.10 9.96 -16.04
N GLU A 31 -2.16 9.79 -15.25
CA GLU A 31 -2.28 8.60 -14.42
C GLU A 31 -2.25 7.35 -15.30
N VAL A 32 -1.53 6.32 -14.85
CA VAL A 32 -1.18 5.13 -15.65
C VAL A 32 -2.38 4.17 -15.84
N GLY A 33 -3.62 4.67 -15.82
CA GLY A 33 -4.85 3.90 -16.03
C GLY A 33 -5.14 2.81 -14.99
N LEU A 34 -4.30 2.65 -13.96
CA LEU A 34 -4.35 1.55 -13.00
C LEU A 34 -5.61 1.55 -12.12
N LEU A 35 -6.30 2.68 -12.02
CA LEU A 35 -7.46 2.89 -11.17
C LEU A 35 -8.75 3.17 -11.96
N ASP A 36 -8.73 2.99 -13.29
CA ASP A 36 -9.96 3.03 -14.09
C ASP A 36 -10.70 1.70 -13.95
N LEU A 37 -11.79 1.73 -13.18
CA LEU A 37 -12.63 0.56 -12.92
C LEU A 37 -13.78 0.44 -13.92
N GLU A 38 -14.08 1.49 -14.68
CA GLU A 38 -15.18 1.51 -15.65
C GLU A 38 -14.70 1.02 -17.01
N ASN A 39 -13.55 1.52 -17.46
CA ASN A 39 -12.92 1.17 -18.73
C ASN A 39 -11.47 0.72 -18.50
N PRO A 40 -11.25 -0.46 -17.89
CA PRO A 40 -9.91 -0.91 -17.59
C PRO A 40 -9.12 -1.18 -18.88
N ASP A 41 -7.94 -0.59 -18.98
CA ASP A 41 -6.93 -0.91 -20.00
C ASP A 41 -5.65 -1.48 -19.35
N PRO A 42 -5.62 -2.78 -19.02
CA PRO A 42 -4.44 -3.40 -18.43
C PRO A 42 -3.21 -3.33 -19.34
N GLY A 43 -3.39 -3.36 -20.67
CA GLY A 43 -2.30 -3.31 -21.64
C GLY A 43 -1.64 -1.93 -21.65
N GLY A 44 -2.42 -0.87 -21.82
CA GLY A 44 -1.94 0.50 -21.76
C GLY A 44 -1.29 0.83 -20.42
N ALA A 45 -1.85 0.32 -19.31
CA ALA A 45 -1.24 0.49 -17.99
C ALA A 45 0.14 -0.17 -17.88
N VAL A 46 0.30 -1.40 -18.38
CA VAL A 46 1.60 -2.10 -18.39
C VAL A 46 2.59 -1.34 -19.26
N THR A 47 2.21 -0.98 -20.50
CA THR A 47 3.07 -0.22 -21.42
C THR A 47 3.51 1.11 -20.80
N ALA A 48 2.61 1.86 -20.16
CA ALA A 48 2.98 3.12 -19.53
C ALA A 48 3.97 2.93 -18.36
N ILE A 49 3.81 1.90 -17.53
CA ILE A 49 4.80 1.58 -16.48
C ILE A 49 6.16 1.24 -17.10
N GLU A 50 6.19 0.41 -18.15
CA GLU A 50 7.42 0.02 -18.84
C GLU A 50 8.15 1.24 -19.43
N MET A 51 7.41 2.12 -20.10
CA MET A 51 7.95 3.36 -20.66
C MET A 51 8.53 4.27 -19.56
N ILE A 52 7.86 4.42 -18.42
CA ILE A 52 8.42 5.16 -17.28
C ILE A 52 9.69 4.47 -16.77
N GLY A 53 9.69 3.14 -16.68
CA GLY A 53 10.84 2.34 -16.23
C GLY A 53 12.08 2.50 -17.09
N SER A 54 11.91 2.70 -18.41
CA SER A 54 13.02 2.97 -19.34
C SER A 54 13.72 4.31 -19.09
N ILE A 55 13.07 5.23 -18.36
CA ILE A 55 13.58 6.59 -18.09
C ILE A 55 14.02 6.73 -16.64
N ASP A 56 13.17 6.32 -15.69
CA ASP A 56 13.41 6.48 -14.26
C ASP A 56 12.71 5.35 -13.46
N LEU A 57 13.53 4.42 -12.97
CA LEU A 57 13.06 3.31 -12.14
C LEU A 57 12.51 3.75 -10.78
N SER A 58 12.99 4.86 -10.20
CA SER A 58 12.40 5.40 -8.96
C SER A 58 11.00 5.93 -9.25
N LEU A 59 10.81 6.66 -10.35
CA LEU A 59 9.48 7.14 -10.73
C LEU A 59 8.53 5.97 -11.04
N MET A 60 9.00 4.94 -11.74
CA MET A 60 8.26 3.72 -12.02
C MET A 60 7.77 3.06 -10.72
N VAL A 61 8.67 2.88 -9.75
CA VAL A 61 8.31 2.26 -8.46
C VAL A 61 7.38 3.17 -7.66
N LYS A 62 7.58 4.49 -7.67
CA LYS A 62 6.73 5.47 -6.96
C LYS A 62 5.29 5.43 -7.47
N THR A 63 5.15 5.39 -8.79
CA THR A 63 3.90 5.19 -9.53
C THR A 63 3.23 3.88 -9.12
N GLY A 64 3.99 2.80 -9.12
CA GLY A 64 3.52 1.47 -8.71
C GLY A 64 3.04 1.43 -7.26
N VAL A 65 3.76 2.05 -6.33
CA VAL A 65 3.35 2.11 -4.91
C VAL A 65 2.03 2.84 -4.76
N GLN A 66 1.87 3.99 -5.42
CA GLN A 66 0.69 4.83 -5.24
C GLN A 66 -0.55 4.27 -5.95
N TRP A 67 -0.48 4.07 -7.26
CA TRP A 67 -1.65 3.66 -8.06
C TRP A 67 -1.78 2.15 -8.16
N GLY A 68 -0.67 1.43 -8.27
CA GLY A 68 -0.70 -0.04 -8.39
C GLY A 68 -0.97 -0.76 -7.07
N LEU A 69 -0.32 -0.35 -5.99
CA LEU A 69 -0.40 -1.04 -4.70
C LEU A 69 -1.43 -0.39 -3.77
N TYR A 70 -1.25 0.88 -3.37
CA TYR A 70 -2.18 1.55 -2.45
C TYR A 70 -3.59 1.69 -3.06
N GLY A 71 -3.70 2.38 -4.21
CA GLY A 71 -4.97 2.52 -4.91
C GLY A 71 -5.52 1.18 -5.41
N GLY A 72 -4.65 0.32 -5.96
CA GLY A 72 -5.05 -1.01 -6.44
C GLY A 72 -5.60 -1.92 -5.33
N ALA A 73 -5.05 -1.85 -4.11
CA ALA A 73 -5.59 -2.59 -2.97
C ALA A 73 -6.98 -2.08 -2.59
N ILE A 74 -7.20 -0.77 -2.58
CA ILE A 74 -8.53 -0.19 -2.33
C ILE A 74 -9.52 -0.67 -3.39
N ALA A 75 -9.15 -0.60 -4.67
CA ALA A 75 -10.01 -0.98 -5.79
C ALA A 75 -10.37 -2.47 -5.83
N GLN A 76 -9.44 -3.34 -5.42
CA GLN A 76 -9.60 -4.79 -5.56
C GLN A 76 -10.06 -5.48 -4.28
N LEU A 77 -9.70 -4.94 -3.11
CA LEU A 77 -10.04 -5.52 -1.81
C LEU A 77 -11.17 -4.75 -1.12
N GLY A 78 -11.38 -3.49 -1.49
CA GLY A 78 -12.48 -2.69 -0.99
C GLY A 78 -13.80 -2.98 -1.70
N THR A 79 -14.83 -2.38 -1.12
CA THR A 79 -16.21 -2.34 -1.61
C THR A 79 -16.59 -0.90 -2.00
N ARG A 80 -17.83 -0.70 -2.45
CA ARG A 80 -18.31 0.60 -2.96
C ARG A 80 -17.97 1.80 -2.07
N HIS A 81 -18.19 1.70 -0.76
CA HIS A 81 -17.92 2.81 0.15
C HIS A 81 -16.43 3.17 0.25
N HIS A 82 -15.54 2.18 0.09
CA HIS A 82 -14.10 2.41 0.02
C HIS A 82 -13.74 3.17 -1.26
N HIS A 83 -14.34 2.76 -2.38
CA HIS A 83 -14.09 3.37 -3.68
C HIS A 83 -14.50 4.83 -3.70
N GLU A 84 -15.73 5.12 -3.29
CA GLU A 84 -16.29 6.47 -3.23
C GLU A 84 -15.48 7.39 -2.32
N LYS A 85 -14.95 6.87 -1.20
CA LYS A 85 -14.22 7.67 -0.22
C LYS A 85 -12.75 7.91 -0.58
N TYR A 86 -12.07 6.97 -1.22
CA TYR A 86 -10.60 7.00 -1.30
C TYR A 86 -10.01 7.01 -2.71
N LEU A 87 -10.69 6.44 -3.72
CA LEU A 87 -10.04 6.26 -5.04
C LEU A 87 -9.80 7.57 -5.79
N ALA A 88 -10.73 8.52 -5.72
CA ALA A 88 -10.56 9.83 -6.36
C ALA A 88 -9.34 10.58 -5.81
N ASP A 89 -9.14 10.54 -4.48
CA ASP A 89 -8.01 11.20 -3.82
C ASP A 89 -6.69 10.46 -4.05
N ALA A 90 -6.73 9.12 -4.12
CA ALA A 90 -5.55 8.31 -4.46
C ALA A 90 -5.10 8.54 -5.91
N ARG A 91 -6.05 8.62 -6.85
CA ARG A 91 -5.80 8.89 -8.28
C ARG A 91 -5.19 10.28 -8.46
N ALA A 92 -5.80 11.31 -7.87
CA ALA A 92 -5.37 12.70 -7.98
C ALA A 92 -4.19 13.08 -7.07
N LEU A 93 -3.60 12.11 -6.35
CA LEU A 93 -2.49 12.33 -5.40
C LEU A 93 -2.80 13.32 -4.27
N ARG A 94 -4.08 13.61 -4.00
CA ARG A 94 -4.51 14.39 -2.83
C ARG A 94 -4.18 13.65 -1.53
N THR A 95 -4.25 12.32 -1.58
CA THR A 95 -3.75 11.44 -0.53
C THR A 95 -2.72 10.48 -1.12
N LEU A 96 -1.46 10.67 -0.73
CA LEU A 96 -0.42 9.68 -0.94
C LEU A 96 -0.56 8.57 0.10
N GLY A 97 -0.50 7.32 -0.35
CA GLY A 97 -0.62 6.16 0.51
C GLY A 97 0.54 5.19 0.34
N CYS A 98 0.54 4.17 1.20
CA CYS A 98 1.49 3.07 1.14
C CYS A 98 0.83 1.71 1.33
N PHE A 99 1.56 0.66 0.95
CA PHE A 99 1.13 -0.73 1.02
C PHE A 99 1.99 -1.47 2.04
N ALA A 100 1.45 -1.64 3.25
CA ALA A 100 2.16 -2.11 4.43
C ALA A 100 1.93 -3.61 4.66
N MET A 101 2.59 -4.44 3.84
CA MET A 101 2.49 -5.90 3.92
C MET A 101 3.69 -6.54 4.61
N THR A 102 4.87 -6.40 4.00
CA THR A 102 6.12 -7.02 4.43
C THR A 102 6.48 -6.65 5.86
N GLU A 103 6.89 -7.65 6.63
CA GLU A 103 7.45 -7.50 7.96
C GLU A 103 8.92 -7.88 7.98
N THR A 104 9.65 -7.45 9.02
CA THR A 104 11.07 -7.81 9.16
C THR A 104 11.28 -9.33 9.22
N GLY A 105 10.38 -10.07 9.88
CA GLY A 105 10.43 -11.53 9.96
C GLY A 105 9.77 -12.25 8.78
N HIS A 106 8.93 -11.57 7.98
CA HIS A 106 8.07 -12.20 6.98
C HIS A 106 7.94 -11.35 5.71
N GLY A 107 8.68 -11.75 4.67
CA GLY A 107 8.58 -11.20 3.31
C GLY A 107 7.95 -12.18 2.32
N SER A 108 8.52 -13.38 2.22
CA SER A 108 8.02 -14.44 1.33
C SER A 108 6.80 -15.17 1.93
N ASP A 109 6.85 -15.45 3.23
CA ASP A 109 5.75 -16.09 3.97
C ASP A 109 4.81 -15.06 4.60
N VAL A 110 4.06 -14.38 3.74
CA VAL A 110 3.13 -13.32 4.16
C VAL A 110 1.96 -13.89 4.99
N MET A 111 1.61 -15.17 4.86
CA MET A 111 0.53 -15.76 5.65
C MET A 111 0.86 -15.80 7.15
N SER A 112 2.15 -15.78 7.49
CA SER A 112 2.66 -15.85 8.87
C SER A 112 3.04 -14.48 9.45
N ILE A 113 2.68 -13.37 8.80
CA ILE A 113 2.84 -12.03 9.39
C ILE A 113 2.17 -11.96 10.76
N ARG A 114 2.69 -11.11 11.64
CA ARG A 114 2.31 -11.08 13.06
C ARG A 114 1.70 -9.77 13.52
N THR A 115 1.71 -8.71 12.70
CA THR A 115 0.84 -7.54 12.97
C THR A 115 -0.60 -8.02 13.10
N THR A 116 -1.31 -7.61 14.14
CA THR A 116 -2.71 -7.98 14.38
C THR A 116 -3.65 -6.83 14.08
N ALA A 117 -4.88 -7.16 13.70
CA ALA A 117 -6.03 -6.25 13.66
C ALA A 117 -7.13 -6.91 14.50
N THR A 118 -7.25 -6.52 15.77
CA THR A 118 -8.19 -7.15 16.71
C THR A 118 -9.47 -6.32 16.76
N PHE A 119 -10.62 -6.95 16.53
CA PHE A 119 -11.91 -6.28 16.60
C PHE A 119 -12.34 -6.04 18.06
N ASP A 120 -12.74 -4.81 18.33
CA ASP A 120 -13.30 -4.33 19.59
C ASP A 120 -14.78 -3.96 19.37
N PRO A 121 -15.73 -4.81 19.78
CA PRO A 121 -17.15 -4.61 19.52
C PRO A 121 -17.74 -3.44 20.33
N ASP A 122 -17.15 -3.07 21.47
CA ASP A 122 -17.64 -1.99 22.32
C ASP A 122 -17.46 -0.62 21.66
N THR A 123 -16.48 -0.51 20.76
CA THR A 123 -16.11 0.73 20.08
C THR A 123 -16.35 0.70 18.57
N ASP A 124 -16.74 -0.44 17.99
CA ASP A 124 -16.84 -0.67 16.53
C ASP A 124 -15.51 -0.37 15.80
N GLU A 125 -14.40 -0.79 16.41
CA GLU A 125 -13.03 -0.49 15.96
C GLU A 125 -12.17 -1.75 15.77
N LEU A 126 -11.13 -1.62 14.95
CA LEU A 126 -10.01 -2.54 14.86
C LEU A 126 -8.79 -1.92 15.55
N VAL A 127 -8.18 -2.69 16.45
CA VAL A 127 -6.95 -2.33 17.15
C VAL A 127 -5.77 -2.97 16.42
N ILE A 128 -4.95 -2.12 15.79
CA ILE A 128 -3.77 -2.53 15.02
C ILE A 128 -2.56 -2.54 15.94
N ASN A 129 -1.86 -3.67 16.02
CA ASN A 129 -0.71 -3.80 16.91
C ASN A 129 0.46 -4.56 16.27
N THR A 130 1.68 -4.09 16.55
CA THR A 130 2.93 -4.75 16.22
C THR A 130 3.43 -5.47 17.48
N PRO A 131 3.31 -6.81 17.58
CA PRO A 131 3.57 -7.51 18.84
C PRO A 131 5.04 -7.50 19.28
N ASP A 132 5.98 -7.42 18.33
CA ASP A 132 7.41 -7.28 18.62
C ASP A 132 8.19 -6.79 17.37
N LEU A 133 9.50 -6.63 17.53
CA LEU A 133 10.37 -6.06 16.50
C LEU A 133 10.39 -6.83 15.18
N SER A 134 10.16 -8.14 15.17
CA SER A 134 10.16 -8.90 13.91
C SER A 134 8.86 -8.70 13.12
N ALA A 135 7.79 -8.24 13.79
CA ALA A 135 6.49 -7.95 13.19
C ALA A 135 6.36 -6.52 12.65
N ARG A 136 7.36 -5.65 12.86
CA ARG A 136 7.30 -4.29 12.30
C ARG A 136 7.20 -4.37 10.78
N LYS A 137 6.44 -3.46 10.18
CA LYS A 137 6.44 -3.32 8.72
C LYS A 137 7.78 -2.79 8.27
N ASP A 138 8.37 -3.37 7.22
CA ASP A 138 9.69 -3.01 6.71
C ASP A 138 9.68 -2.88 5.19
N TYR A 139 10.55 -2.01 4.66
CA TYR A 139 10.62 -1.64 3.24
C TYR A 139 9.34 -1.03 2.62
N ILE A 140 8.49 -0.39 3.42
CA ILE A 140 7.21 0.14 2.94
C ILE A 140 7.44 1.44 2.16
N GLY A 141 7.30 1.40 0.83
CA GLY A 141 7.40 2.58 -0.04
C GLY A 141 6.42 3.68 0.37
N ASN A 142 6.85 4.94 0.31
CA ASN A 142 6.14 6.14 0.80
C ASN A 142 6.03 6.27 2.32
N ALA A 143 6.33 5.25 3.13
CA ALA A 143 6.05 5.32 4.57
C ALA A 143 6.93 6.36 5.29
N ALA A 144 8.19 6.51 4.89
CA ALA A 144 9.14 7.35 5.62
C ALA A 144 8.78 8.83 5.58
N LEU A 145 8.26 9.35 4.45
CA LEU A 145 7.98 10.78 4.29
C LEU A 145 6.57 11.08 3.77
N HIS A 146 6.11 10.39 2.73
CA HIS A 146 5.01 10.88 1.90
C HIS A 146 3.61 10.36 2.26
N ALA A 147 3.50 9.11 2.72
CA ALA A 147 2.21 8.47 2.92
C ALA A 147 1.44 9.08 4.10
N ARG A 148 0.17 9.42 3.89
CA ARG A 148 -0.78 9.81 4.93
C ARG A 148 -1.60 8.62 5.45
N THR A 149 -1.81 7.63 4.59
CA THR A 149 -2.60 6.43 4.89
C THR A 149 -1.86 5.18 4.42
N ALA A 150 -1.95 4.11 5.19
CA ALA A 150 -1.43 2.79 4.84
C ALA A 150 -2.58 1.82 4.62
N VAL A 151 -2.46 0.95 3.61
CA VAL A 151 -3.18 -0.33 3.60
C VAL A 151 -2.31 -1.33 4.36
N VAL A 152 -2.67 -1.63 5.60
CA VAL A 152 -1.92 -2.50 6.50
C VAL A 152 -2.45 -3.92 6.38
N PHE A 153 -1.58 -4.86 6.03
CA PHE A 153 -1.91 -6.28 6.11
C PHE A 153 -1.63 -6.78 7.52
N ALA A 154 -2.62 -7.40 8.14
CA ALA A 154 -2.55 -7.86 9.52
C ALA A 154 -3.40 -9.13 9.71
N GLN A 155 -3.08 -9.93 10.73
CA GLN A 155 -3.93 -11.04 11.15
C GLN A 155 -5.21 -10.48 11.78
N LEU A 156 -6.36 -10.72 11.13
CA LEU A 156 -7.65 -10.33 11.69
C LEU A 156 -8.01 -11.26 12.84
N VAL A 157 -8.30 -10.68 14.00
CA VAL A 157 -8.72 -11.39 15.22
C VAL A 157 -10.10 -10.89 15.64
N VAL A 158 -11.04 -11.81 15.85
CA VAL A 158 -12.41 -11.52 16.28
C VAL A 158 -12.76 -12.47 17.41
N GLY A 159 -12.97 -11.93 18.62
CA GLY A 159 -13.01 -12.74 19.83
C GLY A 159 -11.74 -13.58 19.97
N ASP A 160 -11.89 -14.88 20.20
CA ASP A 160 -10.77 -15.84 20.33
C ASP A 160 -10.34 -16.46 18.98
N GLN A 161 -10.88 -15.99 17.85
CA GLN A 161 -10.64 -16.59 16.54
C GLN A 161 -9.75 -15.70 15.65
N GLN A 162 -8.81 -16.35 14.96
CA GLN A 162 -7.96 -15.71 13.97
C GLN A 162 -8.44 -16.05 12.55
N HIS A 163 -8.81 -15.04 11.77
CA HIS A 163 -9.39 -15.19 10.43
C HIS A 163 -8.35 -15.07 9.29
N GLY A 164 -7.07 -15.04 9.65
CA GLY A 164 -5.96 -14.88 8.72
C GLY A 164 -5.74 -13.44 8.28
N VAL A 165 -4.86 -13.28 7.30
CA VAL A 165 -4.40 -11.97 6.83
C VAL A 165 -5.51 -11.20 6.11
N HIS A 166 -5.79 -10.00 6.59
CA HIS A 166 -6.68 -9.02 5.97
C HIS A 166 -5.99 -7.67 5.79
N ALA A 167 -6.57 -6.82 4.96
CA ALA A 167 -6.07 -5.48 4.66
C ALA A 167 -6.95 -4.42 5.33
N VAL A 168 -6.33 -3.50 6.07
CA VAL A 168 -7.02 -2.44 6.81
C VAL A 168 -6.44 -1.07 6.44
N LEU A 169 -7.30 -0.10 6.15
CA LEU A 169 -6.92 1.29 5.94
C LEU A 169 -6.63 1.97 7.28
N VAL A 170 -5.38 2.37 7.47
CA VAL A 170 -4.89 3.04 8.69
C VAL A 170 -4.32 4.41 8.33
N PRO A 171 -4.91 5.51 8.80
CA PRO A 171 -4.26 6.82 8.70
C PRO A 171 -3.00 6.83 9.57
N ILE A 172 -1.84 7.05 8.96
CA ILE A 172 -0.54 6.95 9.64
C ILE A 172 0.11 8.31 9.93
N ARG A 173 -0.28 9.35 9.19
CA ARG A 173 0.34 10.68 9.28
C ARG A 173 -0.68 11.79 9.02
N ASP A 174 -0.59 12.87 9.79
CA ASP A 174 -1.31 14.12 9.59
C ASP A 174 -0.34 15.31 9.41
N SER A 175 -0.82 16.55 9.52
CA SER A 175 0.02 17.74 9.37
C SER A 175 1.06 17.91 10.50
N ARG A 176 0.93 17.21 11.62
CA ARG A 176 1.84 17.25 12.77
C ARG A 176 2.86 16.12 12.76
N GLY A 177 2.75 15.16 11.84
CA GLY A 177 3.63 14.01 11.73
C GLY A 177 2.89 12.69 11.93
N ALA A 178 3.58 11.69 12.49
CA ALA A 178 2.97 10.39 12.77
C ALA A 178 1.81 10.53 13.76
N ARG A 179 0.72 9.78 13.54
CA ARG A 179 -0.42 9.78 14.47
C ARG A 179 -0.08 9.04 15.77
N PRO A 180 -0.82 9.30 16.87
CA PRO A 180 -0.60 8.59 18.14
C PRO A 180 -0.59 7.07 17.98
N GLY A 181 0.33 6.40 18.69
CA GLY A 181 0.53 4.95 18.59
C GLY A 181 1.29 4.49 17.34
N ILE A 182 1.71 5.41 16.45
CA ILE A 182 2.43 5.06 15.22
C ILE A 182 3.86 5.60 15.27
N THR A 183 4.82 4.70 15.10
CA THR A 183 6.23 5.07 14.89
C THR A 183 6.62 4.84 13.44
N LEU A 184 7.24 5.84 12.83
CA LEU A 184 7.74 5.80 11.46
C LEU A 184 9.25 5.99 11.45
N SER A 185 9.96 5.21 10.66
CA SER A 185 11.42 5.32 10.50
C SER A 185 11.81 5.15 9.04
N ASP A 186 12.86 5.85 8.61
CA ASP A 186 13.42 5.72 7.26
C ASP A 186 14.32 4.47 7.17
N CYS A 187 14.22 3.73 6.07
CA CYS A 187 15.17 2.65 5.76
C CYS A 187 16.57 3.20 5.39
N GLY A 188 16.66 4.49 5.05
CA GLY A 188 17.89 5.17 4.68
C GLY A 188 18.27 4.98 3.21
N ARG A 189 19.56 5.13 2.92
CA ARG A 189 20.12 4.93 1.57
C ARG A 189 20.10 3.43 1.22
N LYS A 190 19.64 3.12 0.02
CA LYS A 190 19.55 1.76 -0.54
C LYS A 190 20.55 1.60 -1.70
N GLY A 191 20.74 0.36 -2.14
CA GLY A 191 21.57 0.04 -3.31
C GLY A 191 21.07 0.65 -4.63
N GLY A 192 19.80 1.06 -4.69
CA GLY A 192 19.18 1.78 -5.80
C GLY A 192 17.81 2.32 -5.40
N LEU A 193 17.08 2.90 -6.35
CA LEU A 193 15.72 3.41 -6.13
C LEU A 193 15.64 4.41 -4.96
N ASN A 194 16.63 5.29 -4.85
CA ASN A 194 16.74 6.20 -3.70
C ASN A 194 15.69 7.33 -3.73
N GLY A 195 15.01 7.55 -4.86
CA GLY A 195 13.81 8.38 -4.95
C GLY A 195 12.59 7.81 -4.22
N ILE A 196 12.64 6.55 -3.78
CA ILE A 196 11.62 5.94 -2.92
C ILE A 196 12.01 6.09 -1.45
N ASP A 197 11.14 6.73 -0.68
CA ASP A 197 11.21 6.87 0.77
C ASP A 197 10.63 5.63 1.47
N ASN A 198 11.27 4.48 1.26
CA ASN A 198 10.94 3.26 1.99
C ASN A 198 11.12 3.49 3.49
N GLY A 199 10.10 3.13 4.26
CA GLY A 199 10.10 3.26 5.70
C GLY A 199 9.66 2.00 6.42
N ARG A 200 9.77 2.08 7.74
CA ARG A 200 9.32 1.11 8.71
C ARG A 200 8.17 1.66 9.50
N ILE A 201 7.25 0.80 9.90
CA ILE A 201 6.06 1.19 10.67
C ILE A 201 5.89 0.24 11.86
N TRP A 202 5.69 0.82 13.04
CA TRP A 202 5.22 0.12 14.22
C TRP A 202 3.87 0.70 14.63
N PHE A 203 2.98 -0.18 15.06
CA PHE A 203 1.68 0.17 15.60
C PHE A 203 1.65 -0.27 17.07
N ASP A 204 1.30 0.65 17.95
CA ASP A 204 1.03 0.41 19.36
C ASP A 204 -0.46 0.68 19.60
N HIS A 205 -1.24 -0.40 19.58
CA HIS A 205 -2.69 -0.41 19.82
C HIS A 205 -3.46 0.70 19.10
N VAL A 206 -3.17 0.89 17.81
CA VAL A 206 -3.74 1.95 16.98
C VAL A 206 -5.18 1.60 16.60
N ARG A 207 -6.12 2.45 17.00
CA ARG A 207 -7.54 2.26 16.75
C ARG A 207 -7.98 2.87 15.42
N VAL A 208 -8.71 2.09 14.63
CA VAL A 208 -9.37 2.54 13.40
C VAL A 208 -10.80 1.98 13.34
N PRO A 209 -11.76 2.67 12.71
CA PRO A 209 -13.12 2.13 12.58
C PRO A 209 -13.13 0.76 11.89
N ARG A 210 -14.08 -0.12 12.26
CA ARG A 210 -14.29 -1.42 11.57
C ARG A 210 -14.42 -1.26 10.05
N THR A 211 -15.05 -0.18 9.60
CA THR A 211 -15.19 0.18 8.17
C THR A 211 -13.87 0.55 7.49
N GLY A 212 -12.73 0.47 8.18
CA GLY A 212 -11.40 0.52 7.58
C GLY A 212 -10.97 -0.83 6.99
N LEU A 213 -11.64 -1.93 7.33
CA LEU A 213 -11.40 -3.25 6.76
C LEU A 213 -11.80 -3.28 5.28
N LEU A 214 -10.85 -3.60 4.40
CA LEU A 214 -11.13 -3.85 2.98
C LEU A 214 -11.84 -5.21 2.85
N ASP A 215 -13.16 -5.16 2.76
CA ASP A 215 -14.07 -6.24 3.15
C ASP A 215 -14.62 -7.09 1.99
N ARG A 216 -14.12 -6.93 0.76
CA ARG A 216 -14.66 -7.64 -0.42
C ARG A 216 -14.64 -9.16 -0.31
N TYR A 217 -13.62 -9.71 0.38
CA TYR A 217 -13.43 -11.16 0.51
C TYR A 217 -13.47 -11.64 1.96
N GLY A 218 -13.78 -10.77 2.90
CA GLY A 218 -13.82 -11.06 4.33
C GLY A 218 -14.45 -9.89 5.05
N SER A 219 -15.75 -10.01 5.33
CA SER A 219 -16.56 -8.98 5.96
C SER A 219 -16.73 -9.25 7.44
N LEU A 220 -16.83 -8.16 8.20
CA LEU A 220 -17.05 -8.18 9.64
C LEU A 220 -18.23 -7.27 9.95
N GLU A 221 -19.26 -7.80 10.60
CA GLU A 221 -20.42 -7.06 11.07
C GLU A 221 -20.17 -6.43 12.45
N LYS A 222 -21.06 -5.53 12.88
CA LYS A 222 -20.91 -4.79 14.15
C LYS A 222 -20.98 -5.69 15.39
N ASP A 223 -21.71 -6.80 15.29
CA ASP A 223 -21.86 -7.79 16.35
C ASP A 223 -20.69 -8.79 16.41
N GLY A 224 -19.68 -8.62 15.55
CA GLY A 224 -18.53 -9.52 15.46
C GLY A 224 -18.76 -10.73 14.55
N ASN A 225 -19.88 -10.80 13.83
CA ASN A 225 -20.07 -11.87 12.85
C ASN A 225 -19.12 -11.69 11.66
N TYR A 226 -18.19 -12.64 11.49
CA TYR A 226 -17.28 -12.69 10.34
C TYR A 226 -17.84 -13.61 9.25
N SER A 227 -17.81 -13.14 8.00
CA SER A 227 -18.23 -13.92 6.84
C SER A 227 -17.30 -13.71 5.65
N SER A 228 -17.23 -14.69 4.76
CA SER A 228 -16.37 -14.66 3.58
C SER A 228 -17.04 -15.42 2.44
N PRO A 229 -17.04 -14.89 1.19
CA PRO A 229 -17.50 -15.63 0.02
C PRO A 229 -16.53 -16.76 -0.40
N ILE A 230 -15.36 -16.85 0.25
CA ILE A 230 -14.34 -17.87 0.01
C ILE A 230 -14.07 -18.61 1.33
N ASP A 231 -14.58 -19.84 1.45
CA ASP A 231 -14.47 -20.63 2.68
C ASP A 231 -13.02 -20.97 3.02
N ASN A 232 -12.24 -21.41 2.04
CA ASN A 232 -10.86 -21.83 2.24
C ASN A 232 -9.94 -20.62 2.53
N PRO A 233 -9.32 -20.51 3.73
CA PRO A 233 -8.51 -19.35 4.10
C PRO A 233 -7.29 -19.11 3.20
N LYS A 234 -6.63 -20.18 2.75
CA LYS A 234 -5.48 -20.08 1.85
C LYS A 234 -5.92 -19.56 0.48
N ARG A 235 -7.03 -20.07 -0.07
CA ARG A 235 -7.59 -19.60 -1.33
C ARG A 235 -8.02 -18.14 -1.24
N ARG A 236 -8.64 -17.73 -0.13
CA ARG A 236 -8.99 -16.33 0.14
C ARG A 236 -7.74 -15.44 0.11
N PHE A 237 -6.72 -15.81 0.88
CA PHE A 237 -5.46 -15.08 0.91
C PHE A 237 -4.83 -14.92 -0.48
N PHE A 238 -4.69 -16.01 -1.25
CA PHE A 238 -4.14 -15.94 -2.61
C PHE A 238 -4.99 -15.12 -3.58
N THR A 239 -6.31 -15.09 -3.39
CA THR A 239 -7.20 -14.20 -4.15
C THR A 239 -6.95 -12.74 -3.81
N MET A 240 -6.77 -12.41 -2.53
CA MET A 240 -6.48 -11.04 -2.07
C MET A 240 -5.14 -10.52 -2.59
N VAL A 241 -4.09 -11.36 -2.58
CA VAL A 241 -2.77 -10.95 -3.10
C VAL A 241 -2.66 -11.10 -4.63
N GLY A 242 -3.70 -11.56 -5.31
CA GLY A 242 -3.77 -11.63 -6.78
C GLY A 242 -3.56 -10.28 -7.46
N THR A 243 -3.87 -9.19 -6.74
CA THR A 243 -3.54 -7.80 -7.10
C THR A 243 -2.08 -7.60 -7.52
N LEU A 244 -1.14 -8.34 -6.89
CA LEU A 244 0.29 -8.23 -7.11
C LEU A 244 0.75 -8.83 -8.45
N VAL A 245 -0.09 -9.63 -9.12
CA VAL A 245 0.26 -10.25 -10.40
C VAL A 245 0.55 -9.21 -11.48
N ARG A 246 -0.25 -8.13 -11.54
CA ARG A 246 -0.02 -7.04 -12.51
C ARG A 246 1.34 -6.37 -12.32
N GLY A 247 1.73 -6.15 -11.07
CA GLY A 247 3.05 -5.63 -10.73
C GLY A 247 4.18 -6.52 -11.23
N ARG A 248 4.04 -7.86 -11.10
CA ARG A 248 5.05 -8.82 -11.58
C ARG A 248 5.23 -8.76 -13.10
N VAL A 249 4.13 -8.68 -13.85
CA VAL A 249 4.17 -8.55 -15.32
C VAL A 249 4.87 -7.25 -15.71
N SER A 250 4.50 -6.14 -15.08
CA SER A 250 5.06 -4.81 -15.39
C SER A 250 6.55 -4.72 -15.08
N VAL A 251 7.02 -5.30 -13.98
CA VAL A 251 8.45 -5.33 -13.62
C VAL A 251 9.25 -6.19 -14.60
N ALA A 252 8.71 -7.34 -15.03
CA ALA A 252 9.37 -8.19 -16.01
C ALA A 252 9.53 -7.46 -17.37
N GLY A 253 8.50 -6.78 -17.83
CA GLY A 253 8.57 -5.96 -19.04
C GLY A 253 9.52 -4.78 -18.92
N ALA A 254 9.53 -4.07 -17.78
CA ALA A 254 10.47 -2.97 -17.55
C ALA A 254 11.93 -3.46 -17.55
N ALA A 255 12.19 -4.66 -17.00
CA ALA A 255 13.53 -5.25 -16.98
C ALA A 255 14.07 -5.57 -18.40
N LEU A 256 13.21 -5.97 -19.33
CA LEU A 256 13.60 -6.21 -20.73
C LEU A 256 14.00 -4.92 -21.46
N ASN A 257 13.50 -3.78 -21.00
CA ASN A 257 13.77 -2.47 -21.59
C ASN A 257 14.87 -1.68 -20.87
N ALA A 258 15.51 -2.26 -19.84
CA ALA A 258 16.50 -1.60 -18.98
C ALA A 258 17.96 -1.72 -19.48
N THR A 259 18.15 -1.84 -20.80
CA THR A 259 19.45 -1.84 -21.50
C THR A 259 19.77 -0.50 -22.10
#